data_AF-A0AAU6Z8D2-F1
#
_entry.id   AF-A0AAU6Z8D2-F1
#
_cell.length_a   1.000
_cell.length_b   1.000
_cell.length_c   1.000
_cell.angle_alpha   90.00
_cell.angle_beta   90.00
_cell.angle_gamma   90.00
#
_symmetry.space_group_name_H-M   'P 1'
#
loop_
_entity.id
_entity.type
_entity.pdbx_description
1 polymer ?
#
loop_
_entity_poly.entity_id
_entity_poly.type
_entity_poly.pdbx_seq_one_letter_code
_entity_poly.pdbx_strand_id
1 'polypeptide(L)'
;MRASATVDDPFIRAGLVRLQQEAFAEGGLGYGADEVVSTSVPRQVMGQRSEDILRNGVWGYRNGFLDFSHEAMDAWVLELRRHLYVVGAGTWVTYRFHVFPAADGRLEVFDEEIFPLDESGKPDWASSPATAGDLHGELVAFPRTVDNIPAWMWEVFRAEGVMPPVYNPVLRTVDWKNRRLPVTEDGTDFSVDDMVIDPSKEPGFFSKIGRKLFGS
;
A
#
# COMPACT_ATOMS: atom_id res chain seq x y z
N MET A 1 -11.07 11.57 -4.33
CA MET A 1 -11.12 10.11 -4.49
C MET A 1 -10.33 9.79 -5.75
N ARG A 2 -9.14 9.20 -5.64
CA ARG A 2 -8.45 8.68 -6.84
C ARG A 2 -9.20 7.42 -7.26
N ALA A 3 -9.69 7.44 -8.48
CA ALA A 3 -10.35 6.30 -9.12
C ALA A 3 -9.39 5.11 -9.16
N SER A 4 -9.92 3.89 -9.08
CA SER A 4 -9.16 2.68 -9.38
C SER A 4 -8.47 2.87 -10.73
N ALA A 5 -7.14 2.76 -10.74
CA ALA A 5 -6.38 2.80 -11.98
C ALA A 5 -6.09 1.37 -12.38
N THR A 6 -6.60 0.95 -13.55
CA THR A 6 -6.09 -0.24 -14.22
C THR A 6 -4.76 0.11 -14.84
N VAL A 7 -3.69 -0.53 -14.38
CA VAL A 7 -2.33 -0.27 -14.87
C VAL A 7 -1.97 -1.33 -15.91
N ASP A 8 -1.87 -0.94 -17.18
CA ASP A 8 -1.37 -1.80 -18.25
C ASP A 8 0.15 -1.63 -18.40
N ASP A 9 0.89 -2.55 -17.78
CA ASP A 9 2.35 -2.58 -17.77
C ASP A 9 2.85 -4.03 -17.98
N PRO A 10 3.86 -4.29 -18.83
CA PRO A 10 4.40 -5.64 -19.06
C PRO A 10 4.89 -6.35 -17.78
N PHE A 11 5.48 -5.63 -16.83
CA PHE A 11 5.90 -6.16 -15.53
C PHE A 11 4.69 -6.65 -14.73
N ILE A 12 3.59 -5.89 -14.77
CA ILE A 12 2.34 -6.25 -14.09
C ILE A 12 1.71 -7.47 -14.74
N ARG A 13 1.62 -7.49 -16.07
CA ARG A 13 1.08 -8.62 -16.83
C ARG A 13 1.83 -9.91 -16.53
N ALA A 14 3.16 -9.87 -16.49
CA ALA A 14 3.97 -11.04 -16.17
C ALA A 14 3.67 -11.59 -14.75
N GLY A 15 3.52 -10.71 -13.77
CA GLY A 15 3.15 -11.12 -12.41
C GLY A 15 1.72 -11.69 -12.31
N LEU A 16 0.76 -11.06 -12.98
CA LEU A 16 -0.62 -11.56 -13.05
C LEU A 16 -0.70 -12.95 -13.69
N VAL A 17 0.09 -13.22 -14.73
CA VAL A 17 0.19 -14.56 -15.34
C VAL A 17 0.75 -15.59 -14.35
N ARG A 18 1.75 -15.23 -13.53
CA ARG A 18 2.26 -16.14 -12.48
C ARG A 18 1.20 -16.45 -11.43
N LEU A 19 0.50 -15.41 -10.93
CA LEU A 19 -0.60 -15.60 -9.98
C LEU A 19 -1.72 -16.46 -10.57
N GLN A 20 -2.07 -16.25 -11.84
CA GLN A 20 -3.05 -17.06 -12.55
C GLN A 20 -2.61 -18.54 -12.62
N GLN A 21 -1.36 -18.81 -12.98
CA GLN A 21 -0.82 -20.18 -13.04
C GLN A 21 -0.88 -20.88 -11.68
N GLU A 22 -0.52 -20.20 -10.60
CA GLU A 22 -0.59 -20.77 -9.25
C GLU A 22 -2.03 -20.95 -8.76
N ALA A 23 -2.89 -19.95 -8.96
CA ALA A 23 -4.27 -19.98 -8.48
C ALA A 23 -5.05 -21.17 -9.06
N PHE A 24 -4.88 -21.45 -10.35
CA PHE A 24 -5.69 -22.44 -11.08
C PHE A 24 -5.00 -23.78 -11.31
N ALA A 25 -3.77 -23.98 -10.81
CA ALA A 25 -3.13 -25.29 -10.79
C ALA A 25 -3.89 -26.27 -9.87
N GLU A 26 -3.71 -27.58 -10.08
CA GLU A 26 -4.27 -28.59 -9.17
C GLU A 26 -3.75 -28.37 -7.74
N GLY A 27 -4.66 -28.23 -6.78
CA GLY A 27 -4.34 -27.89 -5.39
C GLY A 27 -4.12 -26.39 -5.13
N GLY A 28 -4.17 -25.54 -6.15
CA GLY A 28 -4.17 -24.09 -6.02
C GLY A 28 -5.45 -23.56 -5.39
N LEU A 29 -5.39 -22.37 -4.78
CA LEU A 29 -6.50 -21.77 -4.04
C LEU A 29 -7.78 -21.61 -4.90
N GLY A 30 -7.60 -21.31 -6.19
CA GLY A 30 -8.65 -21.10 -7.18
C GLY A 30 -8.91 -22.32 -8.06
N TYR A 31 -8.41 -23.51 -7.74
CA TYR A 31 -8.58 -24.69 -8.60
C TYR A 31 -10.06 -24.96 -8.89
N GLY A 32 -10.49 -24.86 -10.15
CA GLY A 32 -11.90 -24.97 -10.58
C GLY A 32 -12.79 -23.77 -10.26
N ALA A 33 -12.21 -22.59 -10.00
CA ALA A 33 -12.93 -21.33 -9.81
C ALA A 33 -13.02 -20.53 -11.12
N ASP A 34 -14.01 -19.63 -11.18
CA ASP A 34 -14.25 -18.72 -12.29
C ASP A 34 -13.40 -17.44 -12.16
N GLU A 35 -13.16 -17.00 -10.93
CA GLU A 35 -12.36 -15.82 -10.60
C GLU A 35 -11.80 -15.95 -9.18
N VAL A 36 -10.60 -15.42 -8.98
CA VAL A 36 -10.02 -15.16 -7.66
C VAL A 36 -9.73 -13.67 -7.58
N VAL A 37 -10.20 -13.04 -6.50
CA VAL A 37 -9.87 -11.66 -6.14
C VAL A 37 -9.06 -11.66 -4.86
N SER A 38 -7.80 -11.25 -4.93
CA SER A 38 -6.94 -11.05 -3.77
C SER A 38 -6.89 -9.58 -3.42
N THR A 39 -7.56 -9.19 -2.33
CA THR A 39 -7.52 -7.83 -1.77
C THR A 39 -6.48 -7.76 -0.67
N SER A 40 -5.66 -6.72 -0.64
CA SER A 40 -4.65 -6.58 0.43
C SER A 40 -4.31 -5.15 0.79
N VAL A 41 -4.09 -4.95 2.08
CA VAL A 41 -3.53 -3.74 2.70
C VAL A 41 -2.13 -4.10 3.20
N PRO A 42 -1.07 -3.97 2.39
CA PRO A 42 0.28 -4.30 2.81
C PRO A 42 0.77 -3.34 3.89
N ARG A 43 1.12 -3.89 5.05
CA ARG A 43 1.72 -3.17 6.18
C ARG A 43 2.95 -3.94 6.65
N GLN A 44 3.95 -3.25 7.20
CA GLN A 44 5.22 -3.88 7.59
C GLN A 44 5.07 -4.94 8.70
N VAL A 45 4.09 -4.78 9.60
CA VAL A 45 3.93 -5.67 10.76
C VAL A 45 2.63 -6.47 10.70
N MET A 46 1.51 -5.83 10.35
CA MET A 46 0.19 -6.47 10.30
C MET A 46 -0.51 -6.23 8.97
N GLY A 47 0.17 -6.56 7.86
CA GLY A 47 -0.46 -6.57 6.55
C GLY A 47 -1.68 -7.50 6.55
N GLN A 48 -2.69 -7.16 5.76
CA GLN A 48 -3.88 -7.99 5.62
C GLN A 48 -4.10 -8.36 4.17
N ARG A 49 -4.50 -9.61 3.97
CA ARG A 49 -4.90 -10.15 2.69
C ARG A 49 -6.16 -10.99 2.87
N SER A 50 -7.10 -10.82 1.95
CA SER A 50 -8.30 -11.64 1.85
C SER A 50 -8.51 -12.05 0.40
N GLU A 51 -8.97 -13.29 0.22
CA GLU A 51 -9.32 -13.83 -1.08
C GLU A 51 -10.81 -14.12 -1.18
N ASP A 52 -11.45 -13.52 -2.18
CA ASP A 52 -12.79 -13.85 -2.63
C ASP A 52 -12.70 -14.77 -3.86
N ILE A 53 -13.41 -15.88 -3.84
CA ILE A 53 -13.33 -16.91 -4.87
C ILE A 53 -14.73 -17.12 -5.46
N LEU A 54 -14.86 -16.90 -6.77
CA LEU A 54 -16.10 -17.12 -7.51
C LEU A 54 -16.15 -18.55 -8.03
N ARG A 55 -17.21 -19.30 -7.69
CA ARG A 55 -17.43 -20.66 -8.21
C ARG A 55 -18.88 -20.84 -8.62
N ASN A 56 -19.10 -21.19 -9.89
CA ASN A 56 -20.44 -21.39 -10.45
C ASN A 56 -21.35 -20.17 -10.21
N GLY A 57 -20.79 -18.96 -10.33
CA GLY A 57 -21.52 -17.71 -10.11
C GLY A 57 -21.80 -17.35 -8.64
N VAL A 58 -21.24 -18.08 -7.67
CA VAL A 58 -21.39 -17.80 -6.24
C VAL A 58 -20.05 -17.38 -5.65
N TRP A 59 -20.02 -16.20 -5.01
CA TRP A 59 -18.85 -15.74 -4.25
C TRP A 59 -18.76 -16.47 -2.91
N GLY A 60 -17.58 -17.01 -2.63
CA GLY A 60 -17.23 -17.60 -1.35
C GLY A 60 -15.90 -17.05 -0.83
N TYR A 61 -15.70 -17.20 0.48
CA TYR A 61 -14.45 -16.83 1.14
C TYR A 61 -13.38 -17.92 0.98
N ARG A 62 -12.12 -17.52 1.18
CA ARG A 62 -10.92 -18.36 1.18
C ARG A 62 -11.08 -19.69 1.93
N ASN A 63 -10.50 -20.76 1.37
CA ASN A 63 -10.09 -21.92 2.16
C ASN A 63 -8.79 -21.57 2.92
N GLY A 64 -8.86 -21.43 4.26
CA GLY A 64 -7.78 -20.90 5.10
C GLY A 64 -6.43 -21.65 5.06
N PHE A 65 -6.34 -22.78 4.35
CA PHE A 65 -5.11 -23.58 4.23
C PHE A 65 -4.37 -23.42 2.91
N LEU A 66 -4.92 -22.69 1.93
CA LEU A 66 -4.29 -22.43 0.64
C LEU A 66 -3.99 -20.93 0.50
N ASP A 67 -2.85 -20.60 -0.09
CA ASP A 67 -2.38 -19.23 -0.32
C ASP A 67 -1.51 -19.20 -1.58
N PHE A 68 -1.25 -18.00 -2.09
CA PHE A 68 -0.20 -17.79 -3.09
C PHE A 68 1.18 -18.02 -2.47
N SER A 69 2.15 -18.42 -3.30
CA SER A 69 3.54 -18.48 -2.84
C SER A 69 4.07 -17.09 -2.49
N HIS A 70 5.03 -17.04 -1.57
CA HIS A 70 5.70 -15.79 -1.19
C HIS A 70 6.38 -15.14 -2.41
N GLU A 71 6.99 -15.94 -3.29
CA GLU A 71 7.64 -15.47 -4.50
C GLU A 71 6.65 -14.89 -5.51
N ALA A 72 5.50 -15.56 -5.74
CA ALA A 72 4.53 -15.09 -6.72
C ALA A 72 3.76 -13.85 -6.25
N MET A 73 3.53 -13.73 -4.94
CA MET A 73 2.76 -12.63 -4.37
C MET A 73 3.64 -11.62 -3.63
N ASP A 74 4.16 -11.96 -2.46
CA ASP A 74 4.71 -10.98 -1.52
C ASP A 74 5.98 -10.29 -2.04
N ALA A 75 6.93 -11.06 -2.57
CA ALA A 75 8.17 -10.51 -3.15
C ALA A 75 7.87 -9.64 -4.38
N TRP A 76 7.00 -10.13 -5.27
CA TRP A 76 6.59 -9.39 -6.47
C TRP A 76 5.84 -8.11 -6.12
N VAL A 77 4.97 -8.12 -5.11
CA VAL A 77 4.24 -6.93 -4.66
C VAL A 77 5.19 -5.86 -4.14
N LEU A 78 6.24 -6.23 -3.39
CA LEU A 78 7.26 -5.27 -2.94
C LEU A 78 7.96 -4.59 -4.11
N GLU A 79 8.33 -5.35 -5.14
CA GLU A 79 8.89 -4.80 -6.39
C GLU A 79 7.88 -3.92 -7.13
N LEU A 80 6.63 -4.36 -7.22
CA LEU A 80 5.54 -3.63 -7.86
C LEU A 80 5.29 -2.27 -7.19
N ARG A 81 5.39 -2.20 -5.86
CA ARG A 81 5.20 -0.94 -5.13
C ARG A 81 6.28 0.08 -5.45
N ARG A 82 7.53 -0.37 -5.62
CA ARG A 82 8.65 0.47 -6.09
C ARG A 82 8.46 0.87 -7.54
N HIS A 83 8.09 -0.07 -8.40
CA HIS A 83 7.83 0.17 -9.83
C HIS A 83 6.72 1.20 -10.07
N LEU A 84 5.69 1.21 -9.22
CA LEU A 84 4.57 2.16 -9.28
C LEU A 84 4.76 3.37 -8.37
N TYR A 85 5.89 3.50 -7.68
CA TYR A 85 6.16 4.66 -6.85
C TYR A 85 6.34 5.91 -7.73
N VAL A 86 5.70 7.00 -7.31
CA VAL A 86 5.89 8.31 -7.92
C VAL A 86 6.42 9.25 -6.85
N VAL A 87 7.61 9.81 -7.10
CA VAL A 87 8.30 10.70 -6.17
C VAL A 87 7.39 11.82 -5.68
N GLY A 88 7.19 11.89 -4.36
CA GLY A 88 6.35 12.88 -3.71
C GLY A 88 4.84 12.67 -3.86
N ALA A 89 4.36 11.76 -4.70
CA ALA A 89 2.96 11.34 -4.74
C ALA A 89 2.71 10.06 -3.93
N GLY A 90 3.76 9.24 -3.71
CA GLY A 90 3.65 7.97 -2.99
C GLY A 90 3.41 6.79 -3.93
N THR A 91 3.16 5.65 -3.31
CA THR A 91 2.53 4.47 -3.95
C THR A 91 1.13 4.27 -3.36
N TRP A 92 0.39 3.25 -3.79
CA TRP A 92 -0.96 2.96 -3.31
C TRP A 92 -0.95 2.31 -1.91
N VAL A 93 -2.10 2.31 -1.22
CA VAL A 93 -2.32 1.77 0.13
C VAL A 93 -2.93 0.37 0.11
N THR A 94 -3.91 0.17 -0.77
CA THR A 94 -4.56 -1.13 -1.00
C THR A 94 -4.39 -1.53 -2.45
N TYR A 95 -4.26 -2.83 -2.69
CA TYR A 95 -4.37 -3.41 -4.03
C TYR A 95 -5.41 -4.51 -4.08
N ARG A 96 -5.93 -4.76 -5.29
CA ARG A 96 -6.70 -5.95 -5.63
C ARG A 96 -6.18 -6.56 -6.92
N PHE A 97 -5.81 -7.83 -6.85
CA PHE A 97 -5.56 -8.62 -8.04
C PHE A 97 -6.79 -9.43 -8.37
N HIS A 98 -7.23 -9.34 -9.63
CA HIS A 98 -8.22 -10.23 -10.21
C HIS A 98 -7.48 -11.17 -11.14
N VAL A 99 -7.63 -12.48 -10.93
CA VAL A 99 -7.13 -13.50 -11.84
C VAL A 99 -8.27 -14.42 -12.27
N PHE A 100 -8.24 -14.80 -13.55
CA PHE A 100 -9.27 -15.59 -14.22
C PHE A 100 -8.60 -16.80 -14.88
N PRO A 101 -9.27 -17.95 -15.03
CA PRO A 101 -8.65 -19.11 -15.67
C PRO A 101 -8.44 -18.92 -17.18
N ALA A 102 -9.29 -18.11 -17.84
CA ALA A 102 -9.35 -17.99 -19.30
C ALA A 102 -9.33 -16.54 -19.82
N ALA A 103 -9.04 -15.57 -18.96
CA ALA A 103 -8.99 -14.16 -19.32
C ALA A 103 -7.78 -13.48 -18.67
N ASP A 104 -7.39 -12.32 -19.21
CA ASP A 104 -6.31 -11.52 -18.63
C ASP A 104 -6.69 -11.05 -17.23
N GLY A 105 -5.74 -11.19 -16.30
CA GLY A 105 -5.87 -10.63 -14.96
C GLY A 105 -5.87 -9.11 -14.98
N ARG A 106 -6.30 -8.50 -13.87
CA ARG A 106 -6.20 -7.04 -13.68
C ARG A 106 -5.73 -6.69 -12.27
N LEU A 107 -5.08 -5.53 -12.17
CA LEU A 107 -4.73 -4.89 -10.91
C LEU A 107 -5.60 -3.64 -10.72
N GLU A 108 -6.15 -3.50 -9.52
CA GLU A 108 -6.77 -2.26 -9.04
C GLU A 108 -5.99 -1.77 -7.80
N VAL A 109 -5.75 -0.47 -7.71
CA VAL A 109 -5.00 0.14 -6.60
C VAL A 109 -5.75 1.33 -6.01
N PHE A 110 -5.60 1.53 -4.71
CA PHE A 110 -6.37 2.52 -3.95
C PHE A 110 -5.49 3.27 -2.94
N ASP A 111 -5.77 4.55 -2.72
CA ASP A 111 -5.12 5.41 -1.71
C ASP A 111 -5.84 5.33 -0.34
N GLU A 112 -6.70 4.34 -0.13
CA GLU A 112 -7.52 4.12 1.05
C GLU A 112 -7.33 2.67 1.53
N GLU A 113 -7.52 2.42 2.83
CA GLU A 113 -7.62 1.04 3.35
C GLU A 113 -8.98 0.46 2.94
N ILE A 114 -8.98 -0.66 2.22
CA ILE A 114 -10.21 -1.39 1.93
C ILE A 114 -10.17 -2.73 2.65
N PHE A 115 -11.10 -2.87 3.58
CA PHE A 115 -11.28 -4.08 4.36
C PHE A 115 -12.39 -4.95 3.76
N PRO A 116 -12.30 -6.28 3.90
CA PRO A 116 -13.43 -7.16 3.63
C PRO A 116 -14.62 -6.76 4.51
N LEU A 117 -15.82 -7.03 3.99
CA LEU A 117 -17.05 -6.81 4.75
C LEU A 117 -17.39 -8.07 5.56
N ASP A 118 -17.87 -7.88 6.79
CA ASP A 118 -18.48 -8.91 7.62
C ASP A 118 -19.83 -9.39 7.05
N GLU A 119 -20.43 -10.40 7.68
CA GLU A 119 -21.74 -10.95 7.29
C GLU A 119 -22.88 -9.91 7.32
N SER A 120 -22.68 -8.78 8.01
CA SER A 120 -23.63 -7.66 8.08
C SER A 120 -23.34 -6.58 7.03
N GLY A 121 -22.38 -6.80 6.15
CA GLY A 121 -21.98 -5.84 5.10
C GLY A 121 -21.21 -4.64 5.65
N LYS A 122 -20.65 -4.71 6.86
CA LYS A 122 -19.80 -3.66 7.44
C LYS A 122 -18.33 -4.05 7.30
N PRO A 123 -17.38 -3.10 7.26
CA PRO A 123 -15.96 -3.44 7.35
C PRO A 123 -15.73 -4.36 8.54
N ASP A 124 -15.07 -5.50 8.34
CA ASP A 124 -14.76 -6.41 9.43
C ASP A 124 -13.73 -5.75 10.34
N TRP A 125 -14.15 -5.11 11.44
CA TRP A 125 -13.26 -4.35 12.33
C TRP A 125 -12.22 -5.19 13.08
N ALA A 126 -12.28 -6.53 13.00
CA ALA A 126 -11.13 -7.37 13.37
C ALA A 126 -9.90 -7.06 12.50
N SER A 127 -10.09 -6.35 11.39
CA SER A 127 -9.07 -5.89 10.46
C SER A 127 -8.07 -4.85 10.99
N SER A 128 -8.19 -4.36 12.24
CA SER A 128 -7.24 -3.44 12.88
C SER A 128 -6.74 -2.32 11.94
N PRO A 129 -7.47 -1.20 11.81
CA PRO A 129 -7.07 -0.07 10.95
C PRO A 129 -5.62 0.40 11.18
N ALA A 130 -4.99 0.98 10.16
CA ALA A 130 -3.60 1.41 10.27
C ALA A 130 -3.40 2.40 11.42
N THR A 131 -2.36 2.16 12.22
CA THR A 131 -1.88 3.10 13.25
C THR A 131 -1.00 4.18 12.62
N ALA A 132 -0.74 5.26 13.35
CA ALA A 132 0.25 6.25 12.92
C ALA A 132 1.65 5.63 12.77
N GLY A 133 1.96 4.54 13.49
CA GLY A 133 3.18 3.76 13.32
C GLY A 133 3.26 3.07 11.96
N ASP A 134 2.19 2.39 11.54
CA ASP A 134 2.11 1.73 10.24
C ASP A 134 2.24 2.75 9.10
N LEU A 135 1.48 3.84 9.19
CA LEU A 135 1.51 4.93 8.21
C LEU A 135 2.86 5.65 8.20
N HIS A 136 3.54 5.73 9.34
CA HIS A 136 4.89 6.30 9.40
C HIS A 136 5.86 5.41 8.64
N GLY A 137 5.84 4.09 8.83
CA GLY A 137 6.68 3.17 8.06
C GLY A 137 6.44 3.30 6.55
N GLU A 138 5.16 3.37 6.17
CA GLU A 138 4.73 3.57 4.79
C GLU A 138 5.23 4.90 4.19
N LEU A 139 5.04 6.02 4.89
CA LEU A 139 5.46 7.34 4.41
C LEU A 139 6.98 7.55 4.49
N VAL A 140 7.71 6.78 5.31
CA VAL A 140 9.17 6.72 5.19
C VAL A 140 9.57 5.92 3.96
N ALA A 141 8.95 4.77 3.68
CA ALA A 141 9.34 3.94 2.53
C ALA A 141 8.99 4.57 1.18
N PHE A 142 7.78 5.13 1.06
CA PHE A 142 7.24 5.75 -0.15
C PHE A 142 6.77 7.18 0.12
N PRO A 143 7.70 8.14 0.25
CA PRO A 143 7.39 9.48 0.72
C PRO A 143 6.42 10.26 -0.16
N ARG A 144 5.53 11.00 0.50
CA ARG A 144 4.54 11.90 -0.10
C ARG A 144 4.79 13.34 0.32
N THR A 145 4.51 14.30 -0.55
CA THR A 145 4.45 15.72 -0.18
C THR A 145 3.25 15.97 0.73
N VAL A 146 3.27 17.12 1.44
CA VAL A 146 2.16 17.54 2.33
C VAL A 146 0.79 17.47 1.64
N ASP A 147 0.74 17.84 0.36
CA ASP A 147 -0.49 17.94 -0.41
C ASP A 147 -0.96 16.58 -0.98
N ASN A 148 -0.05 15.61 -1.08
CA ASN A 148 -0.34 14.27 -1.60
C ASN A 148 -0.62 13.23 -0.50
N ILE A 149 -0.41 13.56 0.78
CA ILE A 149 -0.85 12.70 1.90
C ILE A 149 -2.39 12.75 1.98
N PRO A 150 -3.09 11.60 1.84
CA PRO A 150 -4.54 11.52 1.95
C PRO A 150 -5.09 12.08 3.26
N ALA A 151 -6.29 12.66 3.21
CA ALA A 151 -6.92 13.30 4.37
C ALA A 151 -7.09 12.34 5.55
N TRP A 152 -7.50 11.10 5.31
CA TRP A 152 -7.68 10.10 6.36
C TRP A 152 -6.36 9.75 7.07
N MET A 153 -5.22 9.74 6.37
CA MET A 153 -3.91 9.54 7.02
C MET A 153 -3.59 10.68 7.98
N TRP A 154 -3.89 11.93 7.60
CA TRP A 154 -3.72 13.08 8.48
C TRP A 154 -4.56 12.97 9.76
N GLU A 155 -5.77 12.43 9.65
CA GLU A 155 -6.65 12.20 10.80
C GLU A 155 -6.04 11.20 11.78
N VAL A 156 -5.47 10.10 11.29
CA VAL A 156 -4.75 9.11 12.12
C VAL A 156 -3.55 9.75 12.83
N PHE A 157 -2.67 10.45 12.08
CA PHE A 157 -1.51 11.13 12.66
C PHE A 157 -1.90 12.17 13.71
N ARG A 158 -2.95 12.95 13.46
CA ARG A 158 -3.47 13.94 14.41
C ARG A 158 -4.03 13.27 15.66
N ALA A 159 -4.81 12.21 15.51
CA ALA A 159 -5.42 11.49 16.64
C ALA A 159 -4.35 10.92 17.58
N GLU A 160 -3.22 10.47 17.04
CA GLU A 160 -2.11 9.91 17.81
C GLU A 160 -1.04 10.97 18.21
N GLY A 161 -1.21 12.23 17.80
CA GLY A 161 -0.27 13.31 18.12
C GLY A 161 1.12 13.15 17.48
N VAL A 162 1.20 12.44 16.36
CA VAL A 162 2.47 12.13 15.65
C VAL A 162 2.60 12.98 14.40
N MET A 163 3.79 13.52 14.15
CA MET A 163 4.12 14.17 12.88
C MET A 163 4.41 13.11 11.80
N PRO A 164 3.76 13.15 10.63
CA PRO A 164 4.06 12.24 9.55
C PRO A 164 5.45 12.54 8.96
N PRO A 165 6.13 11.53 8.41
CA PRO A 165 7.19 11.73 7.44
C PRO A 165 6.66 12.43 6.20
N VAL A 166 7.40 13.41 5.69
CA VAL A 166 6.99 14.18 4.52
C VAL A 166 8.15 14.34 3.55
N TYR A 167 7.87 14.14 2.27
CA TYR A 167 8.80 14.44 1.19
C TYR A 167 8.99 15.96 1.02
N ASN A 168 10.24 16.38 1.02
CA ASN A 168 10.70 17.73 0.72
C ASN A 168 11.28 17.77 -0.71
N PRO A 169 10.56 18.34 -1.69
CA PRO A 169 11.02 18.37 -3.09
C PRO A 169 12.28 19.19 -3.33
N VAL A 170 12.57 20.18 -2.47
CA VAL A 170 13.74 21.06 -2.62
C VAL A 170 15.02 20.32 -2.26
N LEU A 171 14.97 19.54 -1.17
CA LEU A 171 16.11 18.78 -0.68
C LEU A 171 16.15 17.35 -1.22
N ARG A 172 15.07 16.91 -1.87
CA ARG A 172 14.86 15.53 -2.36
C ARG A 172 15.02 14.50 -1.26
N THR A 173 14.46 14.80 -0.10
CA THR A 173 14.55 13.98 1.10
C THR A 173 13.18 13.73 1.70
N VAL A 174 13.03 12.66 2.46
CA VAL A 174 11.92 12.50 3.40
C VAL A 174 12.40 12.97 4.77
N ASP A 175 11.62 13.83 5.40
CA ASP A 175 11.96 14.48 6.66
C ASP A 175 10.96 14.04 7.75
N TRP A 176 11.46 13.60 8.91
CA TRP A 176 10.63 13.21 10.07
C TRP A 176 11.44 13.29 11.38
N LYS A 177 10.84 13.68 12.50
CA LYS A 177 11.48 13.65 13.84
C LYS A 177 12.94 14.16 13.88
N ASN A 178 13.23 15.28 13.23
CA ASN A 178 14.58 15.86 13.07
C ASN A 178 15.59 14.93 12.37
N ARG A 179 15.12 14.03 11.50
CA ARG A 179 15.91 13.14 10.67
C ARG A 179 15.50 13.35 9.22
N ARG A 180 16.42 13.08 8.31
CA ARG A 180 16.09 12.94 6.90
C ARG A 180 16.90 11.88 6.19
N LEU A 181 16.29 11.30 5.17
CA LEU A 181 16.94 10.41 4.21
C LEU A 181 16.69 10.88 2.78
N PRO A 182 17.66 10.68 1.86
CA PRO A 182 17.45 10.92 0.44
C PRO A 182 16.33 10.05 -0.15
N VAL A 183 15.69 10.56 -1.19
CA VAL A 183 14.64 9.86 -1.94
C VAL A 183 15.06 9.72 -3.40
N THR A 184 14.93 8.51 -3.92
CA THR A 184 15.19 8.12 -5.30
C THR A 184 13.89 7.88 -6.06
N GLU A 185 13.99 7.42 -7.30
CA GLU A 185 12.84 6.97 -8.10
C GLU A 185 12.16 5.70 -7.59
N ASP A 186 12.80 4.94 -6.68
CA ASP A 186 12.27 3.69 -6.11
C ASP A 186 11.73 3.85 -4.68
N GLY A 187 11.83 5.06 -4.11
CA GLY A 187 11.45 5.36 -2.72
C GLY A 187 12.61 5.94 -1.93
N THR A 188 12.57 5.77 -0.61
CA THR A 188 13.66 6.25 0.26
C THR A 188 14.90 5.40 0.13
N ASP A 189 16.06 6.05 0.06
CA ASP A 189 17.36 5.37 0.08
C ASP A 189 17.72 5.00 1.51
N PHE A 190 17.56 3.72 1.84
CA PHE A 190 17.94 3.16 3.14
C PHE A 190 19.40 2.68 3.20
N SER A 191 20.17 2.82 2.11
CA SER A 191 21.60 2.45 2.09
C SER A 191 22.51 3.50 2.71
N VAL A 192 21.97 4.69 2.97
CA VAL A 192 22.66 5.82 3.60
C VAL A 192 22.15 6.05 5.02
N ASP A 193 23.04 6.50 5.90
CA ASP A 193 22.68 6.86 7.27
C ASP A 193 21.78 8.10 7.30
N ASP A 194 20.87 8.16 8.27
CA ASP A 194 19.97 9.29 8.42
C ASP A 194 20.72 10.54 8.91
N MET A 195 20.44 11.67 8.27
CA MET A 195 21.02 12.94 8.69
C MET A 195 20.15 13.57 9.78
N VAL A 196 20.77 13.91 10.91
CA VAL A 196 20.10 14.70 11.96
C VAL A 196 19.94 16.15 11.48
N ILE A 197 18.70 16.62 11.45
CA ILE A 197 18.31 17.97 11.09
C ILE A 197 18.56 18.89 12.29
N ASP A 198 19.26 19.99 12.06
CA ASP A 198 19.39 21.11 13.01
C ASP A 198 18.26 22.11 12.76
N PRO A 199 17.21 22.18 13.62
CA PRO A 199 16.04 23.02 13.37
C PRO A 199 16.36 24.51 13.28
N SER A 200 17.50 24.96 13.83
CA SER A 200 17.94 26.36 13.78
C SER A 200 18.43 26.80 12.40
N LYS A 201 18.67 25.85 11.49
CA LYS A 201 19.24 26.08 10.15
C LYS A 201 18.27 25.74 9.02
N GLU A 202 17.07 25.29 9.33
CA GLU A 202 16.10 24.85 8.33
C GLU A 202 15.17 25.98 7.86
N PRO A 203 14.89 26.09 6.56
CA PRO A 203 13.78 26.89 6.06
C PRO A 203 12.46 26.34 6.62
N GLY A 204 11.49 27.20 6.93
CA GLY A 204 10.26 26.90 7.71
C GLY A 204 9.27 25.87 7.13
N PHE A 205 9.72 24.70 6.72
CA PHE A 205 8.94 23.57 6.21
C PHE A 205 8.15 22.92 7.34
N PHE A 206 8.78 22.67 8.49
CA PHE A 206 8.14 22.07 9.67
C PHE A 206 7.01 22.93 10.25
N SER A 207 7.07 24.26 10.12
CA SER A 207 6.01 25.15 10.62
C SER A 207 4.71 25.02 9.82
N LYS A 208 4.78 24.71 8.51
CA LYS A 208 3.58 24.45 7.68
C LYS A 208 2.88 23.15 8.08
N ILE A 209 3.65 22.11 8.38
CA ILE A 209 3.10 20.80 8.78
C ILE A 209 2.46 20.90 10.17
N GLY A 210 3.15 21.56 11.12
CA GLY A 210 2.60 21.81 12.45
C GLY A 210 1.25 22.52 12.43
N ARG A 211 1.10 23.54 11.57
CA ARG A 211 -0.19 24.24 11.38
C ARG A 211 -1.30 23.33 10.86
N LYS A 212 -0.99 22.39 9.95
CA LYS A 212 -1.97 21.44 9.39
C LYS A 212 -2.44 20.41 10.42
N LEU A 213 -1.56 20.00 11.34
CA LEU A 213 -1.88 19.00 12.35
C LEU A 213 -2.57 19.56 13.57
N PHE A 214 -2.07 20.68 14.11
CA PHE A 214 -2.44 21.12 15.45
C PHE A 214 -3.24 22.42 15.49
N GLY A 215 -3.39 23.10 14.34
CA GLY A 215 -3.90 24.47 14.34
C GLY A 215 -2.94 25.40 15.08
N SER A 216 -2.91 26.67 14.66
CA SER A 216 -2.30 27.74 15.46
C SER A 216 -3.31 28.27 16.46
#